data_AF-A0A1E1KBZ6-F1
#
_entry.id   AF-A0A1E1KBZ6-F1
#
_cell.length_a   1.000
_cell.length_b   1.000
_cell.length_c   1.000
_cell.angle_alpha   90.00
_cell.angle_beta   90.00
_cell.angle_gamma   90.00
#
_symmetry.space_group_name_H-M   'P 1'
#
loop_
_entity.id
_entity.type
_entity.pdbx_description
1 polymer ?
#
loop_
_entity_poly.entity_id
_entity_poly.type
_entity_poly.pdbx_seq_one_letter_code
_entity_poly.pdbx_strand_id
1 'polypeptide(L)'
;MNKQRSKFDQKKKCFAQYITTKAIKRMETYKIRSSTITPKKLLFPLSFGPCSAALLHILDDHLRGQFERMNRNAYELHVVHIHLYLEAADRLESARLLERYKARFPRHTYSSMGLEDALLLDNIDWKSLGMPPPTEQESQKLGTEKLHALVASMPSATSRKDIATTLLTRLLVDVAKRNGCESILFGDSTTKLAEKTLTETAKGRGFSLPWQVSDGLSSYGIGFNYPLRDILKKELVQFSSLTTPPLTDLVAHRDASSNISASSKMTTIDDLMVQYFESVEENYPSIVANVVRTSNKLQPLSGESTTACGLCGLPVSEGTDGIFGWGGDQNSDSRPIKSDSENSVLCYGCSRSING
;
A
#
# COMPACT_ATOMS: atom_id res chain seq x y z
N MET A 1 31.43 29.20 -16.46
CA MET A 1 30.77 28.63 -15.26
C MET A 1 29.31 29.08 -15.05
N ASN A 2 28.96 30.38 -15.06
CA ASN A 2 27.58 30.83 -14.77
C ASN A 2 26.50 30.30 -15.74
N LYS A 3 26.80 30.17 -17.04
CA LYS A 3 25.83 29.68 -18.05
C LYS A 3 25.52 28.17 -17.91
N GLN A 4 26.47 27.37 -17.43
CA GLN A 4 26.25 25.94 -17.16
C GLN A 4 25.45 25.73 -15.87
N ARG A 5 25.72 26.53 -14.82
CA ARG A 5 24.97 26.49 -13.56
C ARG A 5 23.50 26.90 -13.77
N SER A 6 23.25 27.98 -14.51
CA SER A 6 21.91 28.42 -14.90
C SER A 6 21.13 27.36 -15.72
N LYS A 7 21.79 26.69 -16.68
CA LYS A 7 21.17 25.60 -17.45
C LYS A 7 20.84 24.38 -16.57
N PHE A 8 21.68 24.06 -15.59
CA PHE A 8 21.46 22.96 -14.67
C PHE A 8 20.28 23.24 -13.73
N ASP A 9 20.19 24.46 -13.19
CA ASP A 9 19.08 24.87 -12.33
C ASP A 9 17.74 24.92 -13.10
N GLN A 10 17.77 25.32 -14.38
CA GLN A 10 16.58 25.25 -15.24
C GLN A 10 16.12 23.80 -15.46
N LYS A 11 17.06 22.86 -15.72
CA LYS A 11 16.71 21.43 -15.89
C LYS A 11 16.09 20.84 -14.63
N LYS A 12 16.61 21.18 -13.44
CA LYS A 12 16.05 20.74 -12.15
C LYS A 12 14.61 21.20 -11.98
N LYS A 13 14.34 22.48 -12.26
CA LYS A 13 12.97 23.03 -12.19
C LYS A 13 12.02 22.34 -13.16
N CYS A 14 12.43 22.14 -14.41
CA CYS A 14 11.62 21.42 -15.40
C CYS A 14 11.33 19.98 -14.97
N PHE A 15 12.31 19.28 -14.39
CA PHE A 15 12.12 17.92 -13.88
C PHE A 15 11.15 17.89 -12.69
N ALA A 16 11.34 18.75 -11.69
CA ALA A 16 10.44 18.84 -10.55
C ALA A 16 8.99 19.17 -10.98
N GLN A 17 8.84 20.08 -11.94
CA GLN A 17 7.54 20.42 -12.52
C GLN A 17 6.92 19.25 -13.29
N TYR A 18 7.70 18.48 -14.04
CA TYR A 18 7.24 17.28 -14.73
C TYR A 18 6.67 16.23 -13.76
N ILE A 19 7.40 15.91 -12.69
CA ILE A 19 6.99 14.97 -11.65
C ILE A 19 5.68 15.44 -10.98
N THR A 20 5.66 16.70 -10.54
CA THR A 20 4.50 17.33 -9.90
C THR A 20 3.28 17.29 -10.82
N THR A 21 3.45 17.70 -12.09
CA THR A 21 2.35 17.74 -13.07
C THR A 21 1.77 16.35 -13.32
N LYS A 22 2.61 15.30 -13.43
CA LYS A 22 2.14 13.93 -13.62
C LYS A 22 1.31 13.44 -12.43
N ALA A 23 1.77 13.69 -11.21
CA ALA A 23 1.04 13.29 -10.01
C ALA A 23 -0.28 14.05 -9.87
N ILE A 24 -0.28 15.37 -10.08
CA ILE A 24 -1.51 16.20 -9.97
C ILE A 24 -2.53 15.89 -11.06
N LYS A 25 -2.11 15.51 -12.27
CA LYS A 25 -3.03 15.04 -13.32
C LYS A 25 -3.84 13.80 -12.92
N ARG A 26 -3.36 13.00 -11.96
CA ARG A 26 -4.12 11.88 -11.40
C ARG A 26 -5.06 12.26 -10.27
N MET A 27 -4.91 13.47 -9.73
CA MET A 27 -5.79 14.04 -8.71
C MET A 27 -6.98 14.81 -9.31
N GLU A 28 -7.15 14.83 -10.63
CA GLU A 28 -8.20 15.63 -11.29
C GLU A 28 -9.62 15.20 -10.96
N THR A 29 -9.81 13.92 -10.60
CA THR A 29 -11.09 13.37 -10.11
C THR A 29 -11.54 14.03 -8.81
N TYR A 30 -10.61 14.59 -8.03
CA TYR A 30 -10.85 15.29 -6.77
C TYR A 30 -10.88 16.82 -6.91
N LYS A 31 -10.84 17.38 -8.13
CA LYS A 31 -10.98 18.83 -8.33
C LYS A 31 -12.29 19.36 -7.75
N ILE A 32 -12.26 20.59 -7.24
CA ILE A 32 -13.44 21.33 -6.76
C ILE A 32 -14.46 21.37 -7.90
N ARG A 33 -15.59 20.69 -7.72
CA ARG A 33 -16.78 20.88 -8.58
C ARG A 33 -17.62 22.00 -7.96
N SER A 34 -18.28 22.79 -8.79
CA SER A 34 -19.08 23.94 -8.35
C SER A 34 -20.18 23.59 -7.33
N SER A 35 -20.53 22.31 -7.19
CA SER A 35 -21.59 21.80 -6.30
C SER A 35 -21.08 21.24 -4.96
N THR A 36 -19.78 21.05 -4.76
CA THR A 36 -19.23 20.47 -3.52
C THR A 36 -19.01 21.54 -2.46
N ILE A 37 -19.84 21.52 -1.41
CA ILE A 37 -19.79 22.46 -0.29
C ILE A 37 -18.68 22.07 0.71
N THR A 38 -18.44 20.77 0.90
CA THR A 38 -17.43 20.23 1.84
C THR A 38 -16.29 19.53 1.08
N PRO A 39 -15.03 19.77 1.46
CA PRO A 39 -13.89 19.08 0.86
C PRO A 39 -13.95 17.58 1.18
N LYS A 40 -13.56 16.75 0.21
CA LYS A 40 -13.50 15.29 0.39
C LYS A 40 -12.33 14.94 1.30
N LYS A 41 -12.53 14.04 2.28
CA LYS A 41 -11.45 13.52 3.12
C LYS A 41 -10.77 12.33 2.44
N LEU A 42 -9.44 12.37 2.35
CA LEU A 42 -8.63 11.32 1.75
C LEU A 42 -7.61 10.82 2.77
N LEU A 43 -7.51 9.50 2.92
CA LEU A 43 -6.50 8.88 3.77
C LEU A 43 -5.17 8.84 3.01
N PHE A 44 -4.08 9.26 3.65
CA PHE A 44 -2.73 9.22 3.10
C PHE A 44 -1.81 8.35 3.99
N PRO A 45 -1.53 7.10 3.61
CA PRO A 45 -0.58 6.25 4.32
C PRO A 45 0.85 6.75 4.14
N LEU A 46 1.50 7.12 5.23
CA LEU A 46 2.89 7.59 5.26
C LEU A 46 3.81 6.47 5.74
N SER A 47 4.66 5.96 4.83
CA SER A 47 5.62 4.89 5.12
C SER A 47 7.04 5.38 5.42
N PHE A 48 7.26 6.70 5.38
CA PHE A 48 8.59 7.34 5.43
C PHE A 48 9.55 6.95 4.30
N GLY A 49 9.09 6.19 3.30
CA GLY A 49 9.84 5.92 2.08
C GLY A 49 9.84 7.12 1.12
N PRO A 50 10.78 7.17 0.16
CA PRO A 50 10.95 8.30 -0.75
C PRO A 50 9.69 8.60 -1.57
N CYS A 51 8.95 7.58 -1.99
CA CYS A 51 7.73 7.78 -2.77
C CYS A 51 6.60 8.43 -1.93
N SER A 52 6.40 7.99 -0.69
CA SER A 52 5.41 8.59 0.21
C SER A 52 5.80 10.02 0.61
N ALA A 53 7.07 10.28 0.88
CA ALA A 53 7.58 11.61 1.19
C ALA A 53 7.38 12.58 0.01
N ALA A 54 7.77 12.15 -1.20
CA ALA A 54 7.61 12.93 -2.42
C ALA A 54 6.14 13.22 -2.73
N LEU A 55 5.25 12.23 -2.58
CA LEU A 55 3.83 12.43 -2.83
C LEU A 55 3.22 13.42 -1.84
N LEU A 56 3.52 13.30 -0.54
CA LEU A 56 3.02 14.25 0.46
C LEU A 56 3.47 15.68 0.15
N HIS A 57 4.75 15.87 -0.22
CA HIS A 57 5.27 17.17 -0.63
C HIS A 57 4.53 17.74 -1.85
N ILE A 58 4.29 16.93 -2.88
CA ILE A 58 3.56 17.35 -4.08
C ILE A 58 2.12 17.74 -3.74
N LEU A 59 1.45 16.97 -2.89
CA LEU A 59 0.06 17.23 -2.52
C LEU A 59 -0.07 18.46 -1.62
N ASP A 60 0.86 18.68 -0.68
CA ASP A 60 0.88 19.90 0.16
C ASP A 60 1.08 21.16 -0.70
N ASP A 61 2.05 21.16 -1.62
CA ASP A 61 2.31 22.29 -2.51
C ASP A 61 1.10 22.58 -3.41
N HIS A 62 0.47 21.53 -3.94
CA HIS A 62 -0.76 21.67 -4.73
C HIS A 62 -1.91 22.26 -3.91
N LEU A 63 -2.16 21.75 -2.70
CA LEU A 63 -3.20 22.29 -1.82
C LEU A 63 -2.87 23.72 -1.37
N ARG A 64 -1.60 24.08 -1.22
CA ARG A 64 -1.17 25.45 -0.91
C ARG A 64 -1.50 26.39 -2.05
N GLY A 65 -1.07 26.04 -3.27
CA GLY A 65 -1.36 26.83 -4.46
C GLY A 65 -2.87 26.96 -4.76
N GLN A 66 -3.67 25.92 -4.47
CA GLN A 66 -5.13 26.01 -4.59
C GLN A 66 -5.73 26.97 -3.56
N PHE A 67 -5.33 26.85 -2.29
CA PHE A 67 -5.83 27.71 -1.23
C PHE A 67 -5.49 29.18 -1.47
N GLU A 68 -4.27 29.49 -1.90
CA GLU A 68 -3.85 30.86 -2.23
C GLU A 68 -4.66 31.47 -3.38
N ARG A 69 -5.12 30.66 -4.34
CA ARG A 69 -5.87 31.12 -5.52
C ARG A 69 -7.38 31.19 -5.29
N MET A 70 -7.93 30.25 -4.54
CA MET A 70 -9.39 30.03 -4.42
C MET A 70 -9.92 30.17 -3.00
N ASN A 71 -9.05 30.37 -2.00
CA ASN A 71 -9.36 30.35 -0.56
C ASN A 71 -10.11 29.09 -0.10
N ARG A 72 -9.97 27.98 -0.85
CA ARG A 72 -10.62 26.68 -0.62
C ARG A 72 -9.72 25.56 -1.11
N ASN A 73 -9.73 24.45 -0.38
CA ASN A 73 -9.06 23.22 -0.77
C ASN A 73 -10.03 22.26 -1.45
N ALA A 74 -9.55 21.51 -2.46
CA ALA A 74 -10.35 20.50 -3.13
C ALA A 74 -10.62 19.26 -2.25
N TYR A 75 -9.67 18.94 -1.39
CA TYR A 75 -9.72 17.78 -0.49
C TYR A 75 -8.91 18.06 0.78
N GLU A 76 -9.18 17.28 1.82
CA GLU A 76 -8.43 17.23 3.08
C GLU A 76 -7.63 15.93 3.14
N LEU A 77 -6.41 15.99 3.69
CA LEU A 77 -5.56 14.83 3.88
C LEU A 77 -5.54 14.42 5.35
N HIS A 78 -5.90 13.18 5.62
CA HIS A 78 -5.64 12.50 6.88
C HIS A 78 -4.42 11.60 6.72
N VAL A 79 -3.28 12.08 7.20
CA VAL A 79 -2.01 11.36 7.15
C VAL A 79 -1.96 10.34 8.28
N VAL A 80 -1.75 9.06 7.94
CA VAL A 80 -1.62 7.98 8.92
C VAL A 80 -0.27 7.29 8.76
N HIS A 81 0.43 7.10 9.88
CA HIS A 81 1.59 6.23 9.94
C HIS A 81 1.26 4.96 10.74
N ILE A 82 1.55 3.78 10.17
CA ILE A 82 1.36 2.50 10.85
C ILE A 82 2.73 1.93 11.19
N HIS A 83 2.97 1.69 12.49
CA HIS A 83 4.20 1.09 12.96
C HIS A 83 4.20 -0.41 12.63
N LEU A 84 5.01 -0.79 11.64
CA LEU A 84 5.20 -2.19 11.22
C LEU A 84 6.16 -2.96 12.13
N TYR A 85 7.05 -2.25 12.82
CA TYR A 85 8.10 -2.82 13.65
C TYR A 85 7.73 -2.72 15.12
N LEU A 86 7.99 -3.81 15.85
CA LEU A 86 7.48 -4.03 17.19
C LEU A 86 8.43 -3.55 18.29
N GLU A 87 9.67 -3.19 17.95
CA GLU A 87 10.65 -2.72 18.92
C GLU A 87 10.37 -1.29 19.40
N ALA A 88 10.57 -1.04 20.70
CA ALA A 88 10.33 0.27 21.30
C ALA A 88 11.22 1.37 20.70
N ALA A 89 12.47 1.04 20.35
CA ALA A 89 13.41 1.98 19.72
C ALA A 89 12.92 2.44 18.34
N ASP A 90 12.43 1.50 17.51
CA ASP A 90 11.88 1.78 16.19
C ASP A 90 10.63 2.65 16.25
N ARG A 91 9.76 2.41 17.24
CA ARG A 91 8.57 3.25 17.47
C ARG A 91 8.94 4.68 17.87
N LEU A 92 9.94 4.84 18.74
CA LEU A 92 10.42 6.16 19.15
C LEU A 92 11.00 6.93 17.96
N GLU A 93 11.81 6.28 17.12
CA GLU A 93 12.38 6.92 15.94
C GLU A 93 11.29 7.28 14.91
N SER A 94 10.33 6.39 14.69
CA SER A 94 9.17 6.65 13.83
C SER A 94 8.34 7.83 14.34
N ALA A 95 8.15 7.95 15.66
CA ALA A 95 7.44 9.07 16.27
C ALA A 95 8.21 10.39 16.09
N ARG A 96 9.52 10.40 16.31
CA ARG A 96 10.37 11.57 16.05
C ARG A 96 10.30 12.01 14.58
N LEU A 97 10.35 11.06 13.67
CA LEU A 97 10.25 11.35 12.25
C LEU A 97 8.87 11.92 11.89
N LEU A 98 7.79 11.36 12.45
CA LEU A 98 6.44 11.90 12.27
C LEU A 98 6.31 13.34 12.76
N GLU A 99 6.92 13.71 13.89
CA GLU A 99 6.94 15.09 14.37
C GLU A 99 7.64 16.04 13.39
N ARG A 100 8.71 15.59 12.72
CA ARG A 100 9.35 16.38 11.66
C ARG A 100 8.45 16.56 10.45
N TYR A 101 7.67 15.55 10.07
CA TYR A 101 6.64 15.67 9.03
C TYR A 101 5.55 16.68 9.43
N LYS A 102 5.06 16.64 10.68
CA LYS A 102 4.06 17.59 11.18
C LYS A 102 4.58 19.03 11.16
N ALA A 103 5.83 19.24 11.58
CA ALA A 103 6.49 20.54 11.54
C ALA A 103 6.65 21.06 10.09
N ARG A 104 6.92 20.15 9.15
CA ARG A 104 7.13 20.48 7.73
C ARG A 104 5.81 20.76 6.98
N PHE A 105 4.75 20.01 7.28
CA PHE A 105 3.48 20.03 6.57
C PHE A 105 2.29 20.19 7.55
N PRO A 106 2.18 21.33 8.26
CA PRO A 106 1.26 21.49 9.39
C PRO A 106 -0.23 21.55 9.01
N ARG A 107 -0.57 21.60 7.71
CA ARG A 107 -1.95 21.78 7.22
C ARG A 107 -2.78 20.49 7.19
N HIS A 108 -2.17 19.36 7.49
CA HIS A 108 -2.82 18.04 7.41
C HIS A 108 -3.16 17.51 8.81
N THR A 109 -4.14 16.62 8.88
CA THR A 109 -4.42 15.86 10.11
C THR A 109 -3.50 14.66 10.16
N TYR A 110 -2.96 14.35 11.34
CA TYR A 110 -2.01 13.26 11.54
C TYR A 110 -2.52 12.26 12.57
N SER A 111 -2.26 10.98 12.32
CA SER A 111 -2.46 9.90 13.29
C SER A 111 -1.35 8.86 13.16
N SER A 112 -1.07 8.16 14.26
CA SER A 112 -0.12 7.05 14.31
C SER A 112 -0.70 5.91 15.12
N MET A 113 -0.49 4.69 14.67
CA MET A 113 -0.97 3.48 15.36
C MET A 113 -0.07 2.29 15.04
N GLY A 114 -0.16 1.24 15.86
CA GLY A 114 0.59 0.02 15.63
C GLY A 114 -0.13 -0.93 14.67
N LEU A 115 0.63 -1.81 14.01
CA LEU A 115 0.02 -2.89 13.23
C LEU A 115 -0.78 -3.86 14.10
N GLU A 116 -0.49 -3.94 15.41
CA GLU A 116 -1.23 -4.74 16.38
C GLU A 116 -2.72 -4.35 16.47
N ASP A 117 -3.08 -3.11 16.13
CA ASP A 117 -4.48 -2.67 16.08
C ASP A 117 -5.28 -3.42 15.01
N ALA A 118 -4.61 -4.01 14.01
CA ALA A 118 -5.26 -4.88 13.04
C ALA A 118 -5.86 -6.14 13.69
N LEU A 119 -5.35 -6.56 14.86
CA LEU A 119 -5.86 -7.70 15.62
C LEU A 119 -7.26 -7.45 16.20
N LEU A 120 -7.68 -6.18 16.30
CA LEU A 120 -8.98 -5.78 16.84
C LEU A 120 -10.10 -5.76 15.78
N LEU A 121 -9.77 -6.04 14.52
CA LEU A 121 -10.73 -5.99 13.42
C LEU A 121 -11.68 -7.20 13.49
N ASP A 122 -12.98 -6.93 13.49
CA ASP A 122 -14.07 -7.90 13.51
C ASP A 122 -14.26 -8.61 12.16
N ASN A 123 -13.85 -7.95 11.08
CA ASN A 123 -14.02 -8.40 9.70
C ASN A 123 -12.89 -9.31 9.20
N ILE A 124 -12.04 -9.82 10.10
CA ILE A 124 -11.00 -10.82 9.81
C ILE A 124 -11.39 -12.13 10.48
N ASP A 125 -11.33 -13.23 9.73
CA ASP A 125 -11.53 -14.57 10.29
C ASP A 125 -10.28 -15.03 11.05
N TRP A 126 -10.23 -14.68 12.33
CA TRP A 126 -9.15 -15.07 13.25
C TRP A 126 -9.10 -16.57 13.52
N LYS A 127 -10.22 -17.30 13.39
CA LYS A 127 -10.25 -18.76 13.58
C LYS A 127 -9.39 -19.44 12.51
N SER A 128 -9.44 -18.95 11.27
CA SER A 128 -8.57 -19.41 10.18
C SER A 128 -7.08 -19.19 10.45
N LEU A 129 -6.71 -18.26 11.34
CA LEU A 129 -5.34 -18.03 11.80
C LEU A 129 -4.99 -18.77 13.10
N GLY A 130 -5.90 -19.60 13.63
CA GLY A 130 -5.73 -20.28 14.92
C GLY A 130 -5.74 -19.32 16.12
N MET A 131 -6.32 -18.12 15.96
CA MET A 131 -6.36 -17.08 16.98
C MET A 131 -7.78 -16.95 17.57
N PRO A 132 -7.91 -16.64 18.87
CA PRO A 132 -9.20 -16.27 19.43
C PRO A 132 -9.69 -14.95 18.80
N PRO A 133 -11.01 -14.70 18.80
CA PRO A 133 -11.56 -13.43 18.33
C PRO A 133 -11.01 -12.24 19.13
N PRO A 134 -11.07 -11.02 18.55
CA PRO A 134 -10.58 -9.81 19.18
C PRO A 134 -11.24 -9.55 20.54
N THR A 135 -10.43 -9.19 21.54
CA THR A 135 -10.91 -8.73 22.85
C THR A 135 -10.55 -7.24 23.02
N GLU A 136 -11.54 -6.39 23.30
CA GLU A 136 -11.39 -4.91 23.33
C GLU A 136 -10.52 -4.39 24.49
N GLN A 137 -10.18 -5.21 25.49
CA GLN A 137 -9.52 -4.78 26.74
C GLN A 137 -8.04 -5.21 26.86
N GLU A 138 -7.33 -5.32 25.75
CA GLU A 138 -5.95 -5.80 25.77
C GLU A 138 -4.94 -4.64 25.76
N SER A 139 -3.97 -4.69 26.68
CA SER A 139 -2.88 -3.72 26.72
C SER A 139 -2.08 -3.74 25.40
N GLN A 140 -1.56 -2.58 24.98
CA GLN A 140 -0.75 -2.46 23.75
C GLN A 140 0.44 -3.44 23.71
N LYS A 141 1.06 -3.71 24.86
CA LYS A 141 2.16 -4.68 24.99
C LYS A 141 1.69 -6.10 24.64
N LEU A 142 0.53 -6.51 25.13
CA LEU A 142 -0.05 -7.81 24.84
C LEU A 142 -0.42 -7.95 23.36
N GLY A 143 -0.99 -6.91 22.75
CA GLY A 143 -1.30 -6.90 21.31
C GLY A 143 -0.04 -7.05 20.44
N THR A 144 1.04 -6.37 20.83
CA THR A 144 2.35 -6.48 20.17
C THR A 144 2.92 -7.90 20.25
N GLU A 145 2.87 -8.53 21.42
CA GLU A 145 3.34 -9.91 21.63
C GLU A 145 2.51 -10.92 20.82
N LYS A 146 1.18 -10.74 20.77
CA LYS A 146 0.29 -11.57 19.94
C LYS A 146 0.58 -11.44 18.46
N LEU A 147 0.77 -10.21 17.96
CA LEU A 147 1.13 -9.99 16.56
C LEU A 147 2.48 -10.64 16.23
N HIS A 148 3.46 -10.52 17.13
CA HIS A 148 4.75 -11.18 16.96
C HIS A 148 4.60 -12.71 16.90
N ALA A 149 3.82 -13.30 17.82
CA ALA A 149 3.57 -14.74 17.84
C ALA A 149 2.86 -15.22 16.56
N LEU A 150 1.85 -14.48 16.08
CA LEU A 150 1.14 -14.77 14.82
C LEU A 150 2.09 -14.72 13.61
N VAL A 151 2.91 -13.68 13.50
CA VAL A 151 3.87 -13.59 12.39
C VAL A 151 4.91 -14.70 12.54
N ALA A 152 5.41 -14.97 13.73
CA ALA A 152 6.40 -16.03 13.95
C ALA A 152 5.88 -17.45 13.63
N SER A 153 4.57 -17.70 13.77
CA SER A 153 3.97 -19.01 13.44
C SER A 153 3.87 -19.28 11.94
N MET A 154 4.05 -18.25 11.10
CA MET A 154 3.94 -18.41 9.65
C MET A 154 5.09 -19.25 9.04
N PRO A 155 4.78 -20.14 8.08
CA PRO A 155 5.69 -21.21 7.65
C PRO A 155 6.92 -20.71 6.88
N SER A 156 6.84 -19.53 6.26
CA SER A 156 7.93 -18.99 5.43
C SER A 156 8.13 -17.49 5.63
N ALA A 157 9.27 -16.95 5.21
CA ALA A 157 9.53 -15.51 5.23
C ALA A 157 8.53 -14.74 4.34
N THR A 158 8.16 -15.31 3.18
CA THR A 158 7.12 -14.76 2.31
C THR A 158 5.77 -14.73 3.02
N SER A 159 5.38 -15.83 3.68
CA SER A 159 4.14 -15.90 4.45
C SER A 159 4.09 -14.83 5.54
N ARG A 160 5.19 -14.63 6.28
CA ARG A 160 5.30 -13.57 7.31
C ARG A 160 5.04 -12.19 6.74
N LYS A 161 5.73 -11.84 5.65
CA LYS A 161 5.58 -10.56 4.96
C LYS A 161 4.19 -10.38 4.37
N ASP A 162 3.60 -11.45 3.83
CA ASP A 162 2.28 -11.45 3.22
C ASP A 162 1.16 -11.24 4.25
N ILE A 163 1.23 -11.89 5.41
CA ILE A 163 0.29 -11.66 6.51
C ILE A 163 0.41 -10.22 7.02
N ALA A 164 1.63 -9.72 7.27
CA ALA A 164 1.83 -8.35 7.73
C ALA A 164 1.28 -7.31 6.73
N THR A 165 1.49 -7.53 5.42
CA THR A 165 0.96 -6.65 4.36
C THR A 165 -0.56 -6.74 4.24
N THR A 166 -1.12 -7.93 4.43
CA THR A 166 -2.57 -8.14 4.45
C THR A 166 -3.19 -7.39 5.63
N LEU A 167 -2.67 -7.56 6.84
CA LEU A 167 -3.12 -6.86 8.06
C LEU A 167 -2.99 -5.33 7.91
N LEU A 168 -1.88 -4.85 7.34
CA LEU A 168 -1.68 -3.43 7.07
C LEU A 168 -2.78 -2.87 6.16
N THR A 169 -3.11 -3.58 5.08
CA THR A 169 -4.16 -3.15 4.15
C THR A 169 -5.52 -3.13 4.83
N ARG A 170 -5.84 -4.15 5.64
CA ARG A 170 -7.09 -4.21 6.41
C ARG A 170 -7.20 -3.05 7.40
N LEU A 171 -6.13 -2.77 8.14
CA LEU A 171 -6.07 -1.66 9.09
C LEU A 171 -6.20 -0.30 8.39
N LEU A 172 -5.52 -0.08 7.26
CA LEU A 172 -5.65 1.16 6.49
C LEU A 172 -7.08 1.40 6.00
N VAL A 173 -7.75 0.36 5.50
CA VAL A 173 -9.15 0.41 5.08
C VAL A 173 -10.05 0.79 6.24
N ASP A 174 -9.86 0.14 7.39
CA ASP A 174 -10.65 0.39 8.59
C ASP A 174 -10.44 1.82 9.14
N VAL A 175 -9.19 2.28 9.23
CA VAL A 175 -8.85 3.66 9.62
C VAL A 175 -9.50 4.67 8.67
N ALA A 176 -9.45 4.40 7.36
CA ALA A 176 -10.06 5.28 6.37
C ALA A 176 -11.58 5.39 6.58
N LYS A 177 -12.26 4.26 6.81
CA LYS A 177 -13.71 4.21 7.09
C LYS A 177 -14.06 4.94 8.40
N ARG A 178 -13.32 4.68 9.49
CA ARG A 178 -13.53 5.33 10.79
C ARG A 178 -13.37 6.85 10.72
N ASN A 179 -12.48 7.36 9.86
CA ASN A 179 -12.26 8.79 9.67
C ASN A 179 -13.13 9.42 8.56
N GLY A 180 -14.08 8.66 7.98
CA GLY A 180 -14.97 9.14 6.92
C GLY A 180 -14.23 9.51 5.63
N CYS A 181 -13.12 8.84 5.32
CA CYS A 181 -12.35 9.07 4.11
C CYS A 181 -13.02 8.39 2.90
N GLU A 182 -13.14 9.10 1.78
CA GLU A 182 -13.70 8.55 0.53
C GLU A 182 -12.73 7.61 -0.18
N SER A 183 -11.43 7.86 -0.03
CA SER A 183 -10.39 7.10 -0.71
C SER A 183 -9.06 7.12 0.03
N ILE A 184 -8.21 6.14 -0.28
CA ILE A 184 -6.82 6.04 0.17
C ILE A 184 -5.90 6.41 -1.00
N LEU A 185 -4.93 7.29 -0.75
CA LEU A 185 -3.91 7.71 -1.71
C LEU A 185 -2.60 7.00 -1.41
N PHE A 186 -2.30 5.94 -2.15
CA PHE A 186 -1.06 5.19 -1.98
C PHE A 186 0.10 5.87 -2.71
N GLY A 187 1.27 5.91 -2.05
CA GLY A 187 2.53 6.39 -2.61
C GLY A 187 3.20 5.41 -3.57
N ASP A 188 2.47 4.47 -4.19
CA ASP A 188 3.07 3.47 -5.07
C ASP A 188 3.46 4.09 -6.42
N SER A 189 4.74 4.00 -6.75
CA SER A 189 5.31 4.39 -8.04
C SER A 189 5.00 3.38 -9.14
N THR A 190 5.32 3.68 -10.40
CA THR A 190 5.23 2.69 -11.49
C THR A 190 6.03 1.42 -11.15
N THR A 191 7.24 1.60 -10.62
CA THR A 191 8.11 0.50 -10.17
C THR A 191 7.42 -0.33 -9.09
N LYS A 192 6.84 0.32 -8.07
CA LYS A 192 6.17 -0.38 -6.97
C LYS A 192 4.91 -1.13 -7.41
N LEU A 193 4.15 -0.56 -8.33
CA LEU A 193 2.97 -1.21 -8.91
C LEU A 193 3.36 -2.43 -9.77
N ALA A 194 4.47 -2.36 -10.51
CA ALA A 194 4.99 -3.48 -11.27
C ALA A 194 5.47 -4.62 -10.34
N GLU A 195 6.24 -4.29 -9.30
CA GLU A 195 6.66 -5.20 -8.23
C GLU A 195 5.43 -5.89 -7.61
N LYS A 196 4.43 -5.11 -7.19
CA LYS A 196 3.19 -5.61 -6.58
C LYS A 196 2.43 -6.53 -7.53
N THR A 197 2.34 -6.17 -8.81
CA THR A 197 1.66 -6.98 -9.83
C THR A 197 2.26 -8.38 -9.91
N LEU A 198 3.58 -8.49 -10.07
CA LEU A 198 4.23 -9.80 -10.18
C LEU A 198 4.28 -10.54 -8.84
N THR A 199 4.44 -9.83 -7.73
CA THR A 199 4.42 -10.40 -6.37
C THR A 199 3.09 -11.08 -6.08
N GLU A 200 1.98 -10.35 -6.24
CA GLU A 200 0.63 -10.89 -5.99
C GLU A 200 0.31 -12.04 -6.95
N THR A 201 0.76 -11.95 -8.21
CA THR A 201 0.61 -13.06 -9.17
C THR A 201 1.36 -14.30 -8.71
N ALA A 202 2.62 -14.17 -8.30
CA ALA A 202 3.46 -15.28 -7.82
C ALA A 202 2.92 -15.91 -6.53
N LYS A 203 2.25 -15.12 -5.69
CA LYS A 203 1.53 -15.59 -4.49
C LYS A 203 0.16 -16.20 -4.80
N GLY A 204 -0.23 -16.30 -6.08
CA GLY A 204 -1.52 -16.86 -6.50
C GLY A 204 -2.72 -15.95 -6.25
N ARG A 205 -2.51 -14.64 -6.20
CA ARG A 205 -3.54 -13.59 -6.04
C ARG A 205 -3.78 -12.82 -7.35
N GLY A 206 -3.45 -13.41 -8.51
CA GLY A 206 -3.63 -12.80 -9.83
C GLY A 206 -5.08 -12.34 -10.11
N PHE A 207 -6.06 -13.10 -9.63
CA PHE A 207 -7.49 -12.76 -9.75
C PHE A 207 -7.85 -11.41 -9.09
N SER A 208 -7.08 -10.98 -8.09
CA SER A 208 -7.38 -9.80 -7.28
C SER A 208 -6.67 -8.53 -7.74
N LEU A 209 -5.77 -8.63 -8.73
CA LEU A 209 -4.99 -7.51 -9.24
C LEU A 209 -5.83 -6.27 -9.58
N PRO A 210 -6.98 -6.37 -10.28
CA PRO A 210 -7.80 -5.20 -10.59
C PRO A 210 -8.18 -4.36 -9.36
N TRP A 211 -8.35 -4.99 -8.19
CA TRP A 211 -8.67 -4.29 -6.94
C TRP A 211 -7.46 -3.71 -6.21
N GLN A 212 -6.27 -4.22 -6.54
CA GLN A 212 -5.04 -3.95 -5.79
C GLN A 212 -4.06 -3.03 -6.49
N VAL A 213 -4.13 -2.92 -7.83
CA VAL A 213 -3.18 -2.15 -8.64
C VAL A 213 -3.85 -1.17 -9.58
N SER A 214 -5.18 -1.05 -9.62
CA SER A 214 -5.90 -0.07 -10.45
C SER A 214 -6.54 1.03 -9.59
N ASP A 215 -6.69 2.21 -10.19
CA ASP A 215 -7.40 3.32 -9.56
C ASP A 215 -8.91 3.05 -9.58
N GLY A 216 -9.62 3.37 -8.50
CA GLY A 216 -11.08 3.24 -8.43
C GLY A 216 -11.58 2.63 -7.13
N LEU A 217 -12.87 2.25 -7.12
CA LEU A 217 -13.49 1.62 -5.97
C LEU A 217 -12.86 0.24 -5.72
N SER A 218 -12.34 0.00 -4.52
CA SER A 218 -11.82 -1.30 -4.12
C SER A 218 -12.94 -2.24 -3.68
N SER A 219 -12.63 -3.53 -3.54
CA SER A 219 -13.56 -4.52 -2.96
C SER A 219 -13.96 -4.22 -1.51
N TYR A 220 -13.26 -3.30 -0.85
CA TYR A 220 -13.55 -2.89 0.51
C TYR A 220 -14.59 -1.78 0.60
N GLY A 221 -15.11 -1.28 -0.52
CA GLY A 221 -16.04 -0.15 -0.55
C GLY A 221 -15.39 1.21 -0.32
N ILE A 222 -14.07 1.31 -0.45
CA ILE A 222 -13.32 2.58 -0.41
C ILE A 222 -12.46 2.73 -1.66
N GLY A 223 -12.29 3.95 -2.17
CA GLY A 223 -11.45 4.18 -3.35
C GLY A 223 -9.97 3.95 -3.07
N PHE A 224 -9.26 3.22 -3.94
CA PHE A 224 -7.81 3.12 -3.94
C PHE A 224 -7.27 3.94 -5.12
N ASN A 225 -6.31 4.83 -4.87
CA ASN A 225 -5.70 5.63 -5.92
C ASN A 225 -4.18 5.68 -5.79
N TYR A 226 -3.52 5.80 -6.93
CA TYR A 226 -2.07 5.72 -7.09
C TYR A 226 -1.57 6.94 -7.87
N PRO A 227 -1.46 8.13 -7.24
CA PRO A 227 -1.08 9.35 -7.94
C PRO A 227 0.30 9.28 -8.63
N LEU A 228 1.19 8.42 -8.10
CA LEU A 228 2.54 8.22 -8.63
C LEU A 228 2.64 7.10 -9.70
N ARG A 229 1.51 6.55 -10.19
CA ARG A 229 1.48 5.42 -11.14
C ARG A 229 2.38 5.60 -12.37
N ASP A 230 2.57 6.82 -12.86
CA ASP A 230 3.33 7.12 -14.09
C ASP A 230 4.74 7.67 -13.83
N ILE A 231 5.26 7.50 -12.61
CA ILE A 231 6.56 8.01 -12.17
C ILE A 231 7.35 6.84 -11.56
N LEU A 232 8.60 6.68 -11.98
CA LEU A 232 9.49 5.61 -11.48
C LEU A 232 10.00 5.92 -10.07
N LYS A 233 10.37 4.87 -9.32
CA LYS A 233 10.98 5.01 -7.98
C LYS A 233 12.27 5.85 -8.05
N LYS A 234 13.14 5.59 -9.03
CA LYS A 234 14.41 6.33 -9.21
C LYS A 234 14.18 7.82 -9.47
N GLU A 235 13.15 8.18 -10.23
CA GLU A 235 12.77 9.57 -10.47
C GLU A 235 12.32 10.27 -9.17
N LEU A 236 11.58 9.57 -8.30
CA LEU A 236 11.12 10.12 -7.01
C LEU A 236 12.25 10.28 -5.99
N VAL A 237 13.21 9.36 -5.98
CA VAL A 237 14.43 9.50 -5.17
C VAL A 237 15.21 10.73 -5.63
N GLN A 238 15.41 10.91 -6.93
CA GLN A 238 16.05 12.10 -7.48
C GLN A 238 15.26 13.36 -7.13
N PHE A 239 13.94 13.36 -7.34
CA PHE A 239 13.05 14.46 -6.99
C PHE A 239 13.19 14.88 -5.51
N SER A 240 13.25 13.91 -4.59
CA SER A 240 13.38 14.16 -3.15
C SER A 240 14.60 15.02 -2.82
N SER A 241 15.73 14.82 -3.51
CA SER A 241 16.95 15.63 -3.35
C SER A 241 16.88 17.02 -4.01
N LEU A 242 15.95 17.23 -4.94
CA LEU A 242 15.82 18.46 -5.73
C LEU A 242 14.78 19.44 -5.17
N THR A 243 13.92 18.98 -4.26
CA THR A 243 12.97 19.83 -3.53
C THR A 243 13.69 20.85 -2.64
N THR A 244 12.99 21.92 -2.27
CA THR A 244 13.56 22.97 -1.41
C THR A 244 12.68 23.26 -0.19
N PRO A 245 13.21 23.05 1.03
CA PRO A 245 14.36 22.20 1.35
C PRO A 245 14.18 20.74 0.89
N PRO A 246 15.29 20.00 0.72
CA PRO A 246 15.28 18.59 0.34
C PRO A 246 14.45 17.74 1.29
N LEU A 247 13.88 16.63 0.79
CA LEU A 247 13.13 15.66 1.59
C LEU A 247 14.02 14.54 2.15
N THR A 248 15.30 14.52 1.81
CA THR A 248 16.24 13.44 2.19
C THR A 248 16.34 13.25 3.70
N ASP A 249 16.09 14.29 4.47
CA ASP A 249 16.12 14.29 5.93
C ASP A 249 14.83 13.69 6.54
N LEU A 250 13.75 13.65 5.78
CA LEU A 250 12.45 13.05 6.12
C LEU A 250 12.29 11.62 5.59
N VAL A 251 13.18 11.16 4.72
CA VAL A 251 13.15 9.80 4.19
C VAL A 251 13.91 8.88 5.14
N ALA A 252 13.24 7.85 5.63
CA ALA A 252 13.90 6.77 6.34
C ALA A 252 14.74 5.97 5.32
N HIS A 253 16.03 6.23 5.30
CA HIS A 253 17.00 5.40 4.58
C HIS A 253 17.20 4.10 5.36
N ARG A 254 16.19 3.22 5.34
CA ARG A 254 16.44 1.81 5.61
C ARG A 254 16.97 1.24 4.32
N ASP A 255 18.22 0.80 4.34
CA ASP A 255 18.85 0.11 3.23
C ASP A 255 17.96 -1.07 2.82
N ALA A 256 17.12 -0.87 1.81
CA ALA A 256 16.40 -1.97 1.16
C ALA A 256 17.38 -3.01 0.57
N SER A 257 18.68 -2.68 0.55
CA SER A 257 19.78 -3.51 0.08
C SER A 257 20.60 -4.16 1.20
N SER A 258 20.34 -3.92 2.49
CA SER A 258 20.98 -4.69 3.57
C SER A 258 20.01 -5.76 4.07
N ASN A 259 20.38 -7.01 3.79
CA ASN A 259 19.70 -8.25 4.19
C ASN A 259 18.63 -8.78 3.24
N ILE A 260 18.95 -8.92 1.93
CA ILE A 260 18.78 -10.28 1.41
C ILE A 260 19.72 -11.11 2.28
N SER A 261 19.15 -11.79 3.27
CA SER A 261 19.93 -12.70 4.09
C SER A 261 20.69 -13.61 3.12
N ALA A 262 21.99 -13.82 3.34
CA ALA A 262 22.77 -14.76 2.52
C ALA A 262 22.11 -16.16 2.50
N SER A 263 21.21 -16.42 3.46
CA SER A 263 20.26 -17.52 3.45
C SER A 263 19.06 -17.25 2.53
N SER A 264 18.98 -18.02 1.45
CA SER A 264 17.80 -18.11 0.56
C SER A 264 16.49 -18.41 1.30
N LYS A 265 16.56 -18.95 2.54
CA LYS A 265 15.39 -19.24 3.38
C LYS A 265 14.71 -17.99 3.96
N MET A 266 15.41 -16.86 4.04
CA MET A 266 14.82 -15.60 4.54
C MET A 266 14.43 -14.64 3.42
N THR A 267 14.85 -14.89 2.18
CA THR A 267 14.46 -14.11 1.01
C THR A 267 12.98 -14.31 0.71
N THR A 268 12.23 -13.22 0.62
CA THR A 268 10.80 -13.27 0.27
C THR A 268 10.59 -13.13 -1.24
N ILE A 269 9.43 -13.57 -1.74
CA ILE A 269 9.01 -13.30 -3.13
C ILE A 269 9.06 -11.79 -3.41
N ASP A 270 8.60 -10.97 -2.47
CA ASP A 270 8.64 -9.52 -2.57
C ASP A 270 10.08 -8.99 -2.73
N ASP A 271 11.07 -9.55 -2.01
CA ASP A 271 12.47 -9.12 -2.13
C ASP A 271 13.04 -9.47 -3.51
N LEU A 272 12.71 -10.66 -4.03
CA LEU A 272 13.07 -11.07 -5.39
C LEU A 272 12.46 -10.13 -6.44
N MET A 273 11.21 -9.70 -6.26
CA MET A 273 10.55 -8.78 -7.18
C MET A 273 11.14 -7.37 -7.12
N VAL A 274 11.49 -6.87 -5.94
CA VAL A 274 12.21 -5.60 -5.78
C VAL A 274 13.56 -5.67 -6.51
N GLN A 275 14.36 -6.70 -6.26
CA GLN A 275 15.67 -6.87 -6.91
C GLN A 275 15.54 -7.00 -8.45
N TYR A 276 14.57 -7.78 -8.91
CA TYR A 276 14.29 -7.95 -10.34
C TYR A 276 14.02 -6.60 -11.01
N PHE A 277 13.11 -5.79 -10.46
CA PHE A 277 12.78 -4.50 -11.07
C PHE A 277 13.88 -3.46 -10.89
N GLU A 278 14.65 -3.48 -9.80
CA GLU A 278 15.81 -2.60 -9.64
C GLU A 278 16.87 -2.83 -10.72
N SER A 279 17.11 -4.10 -11.07
CA SER A 279 18.02 -4.53 -12.15
C SER A 279 17.44 -4.29 -13.55
N VAL A 280 16.19 -4.69 -13.80
CA VAL A 280 15.57 -4.59 -15.13
C VAL A 280 15.31 -3.13 -15.52
N GLU A 281 14.96 -2.26 -14.56
CA GLU A 281 14.71 -0.84 -14.83
C GLU A 281 15.95 -0.10 -15.37
N GLU A 282 17.17 -0.58 -15.09
CA GLU A 282 18.40 0.02 -15.62
C GLU A 282 18.54 -0.14 -17.14
N ASN A 283 18.23 -1.33 -17.66
CA ASN A 283 18.42 -1.65 -19.07
C ASN A 283 17.13 -1.56 -19.88
N TYR A 284 15.97 -1.77 -19.26
CA TYR A 284 14.68 -1.91 -19.93
C TYR A 284 13.54 -1.23 -19.14
N PRO A 285 13.55 0.10 -19.00
CA PRO A 285 12.50 0.84 -18.28
C PRO A 285 11.10 0.65 -18.87
N SER A 286 11.00 0.27 -20.16
CA SER A 286 9.73 -0.06 -20.81
C SER A 286 9.04 -1.30 -20.23
N ILE A 287 9.79 -2.25 -19.65
CA ILE A 287 9.22 -3.47 -19.03
C ILE A 287 8.35 -3.08 -17.84
N VAL A 288 8.87 -2.22 -16.95
CA VAL A 288 8.14 -1.72 -15.78
C VAL A 288 6.79 -1.12 -16.18
N ALA A 289 6.82 -0.22 -17.18
CA ALA A 289 5.62 0.45 -17.65
C ALA A 289 4.64 -0.51 -18.36
N ASN A 290 5.15 -1.51 -19.08
CA ASN A 290 4.31 -2.50 -19.77
C ASN A 290 3.60 -3.44 -18.79
N VAL A 291 4.23 -3.84 -17.69
CA VAL A 291 3.58 -4.61 -16.62
C VAL A 291 2.39 -3.83 -16.06
N VAL A 292 2.59 -2.57 -15.67
CA VAL A 292 1.52 -1.72 -15.11
C VAL A 292 0.39 -1.45 -16.12
N ARG A 293 0.72 -1.21 -17.40
CA ARG A 293 -0.30 -1.04 -18.45
C ARG A 293 -1.10 -2.31 -18.70
N THR A 294 -0.46 -3.47 -18.62
CA THR A 294 -1.09 -4.77 -18.85
C THR A 294 -2.00 -5.14 -17.69
N SER A 295 -1.54 -4.96 -16.44
CA SER A 295 -2.38 -5.21 -15.27
C SER A 295 -3.58 -4.27 -15.19
N ASN A 296 -3.48 -3.04 -15.69
CA ASN A 296 -4.61 -2.12 -15.75
C ASN A 296 -5.68 -2.47 -16.80
N LYS A 297 -5.41 -3.44 -17.70
CA LYS A 297 -6.45 -3.97 -18.62
C LYS A 297 -7.29 -5.06 -17.97
N LEU A 298 -6.80 -5.65 -16.88
CA LEU A 298 -7.52 -6.69 -16.16
C LEU A 298 -8.82 -6.11 -15.61
N GLN A 299 -9.91 -6.84 -15.81
CA GLN A 299 -11.21 -6.46 -15.29
C GLN A 299 -11.47 -7.19 -13.97
N PRO A 300 -12.09 -6.52 -12.99
CA PRO A 300 -12.55 -7.19 -11.80
C PRO A 300 -13.54 -8.31 -12.13
N LEU A 301 -13.55 -9.36 -11.30
CA LEU A 301 -14.57 -10.40 -11.37
C LEU A 301 -15.96 -9.76 -11.27
N SER A 302 -16.71 -9.83 -12.37
CA SER A 302 -18.03 -9.25 -12.52
C SER A 302 -19.04 -10.39 -12.44
N GLY A 303 -19.47 -10.76 -11.23
CA GLY A 303 -20.43 -11.84 -11.04
C GLY A 303 -21.12 -11.77 -9.68
N GLU A 304 -22.41 -12.12 -9.65
CA GLU A 304 -23.27 -12.13 -8.46
C GLU A 304 -22.86 -13.19 -7.42
N SER A 305 -21.97 -14.14 -7.78
CA SER A 305 -21.52 -15.26 -6.94
C SER A 305 -20.07 -15.13 -6.43
N THR A 306 -19.70 -13.95 -5.91
CA THR A 306 -18.41 -13.77 -5.22
C THR A 306 -18.59 -13.65 -3.71
N THR A 307 -17.72 -14.31 -2.95
CA THR A 307 -17.66 -14.21 -1.49
C THR A 307 -16.35 -13.57 -1.07
N ALA A 308 -16.37 -12.66 -0.09
CA ALA A 308 -15.14 -12.04 0.41
C ALA A 308 -14.27 -13.06 1.15
N CYS A 309 -12.97 -13.06 0.86
CA CYS A 309 -11.99 -13.84 1.60
C CYS A 309 -11.97 -13.39 3.08
N GLY A 310 -12.08 -14.32 4.04
CA GLY A 310 -12.10 -14.02 5.46
C GLY A 310 -10.83 -13.35 5.99
N LEU A 311 -9.69 -13.53 5.31
CA LEU A 311 -8.43 -12.92 5.73
C LEU A 311 -8.18 -11.57 5.04
N CYS A 312 -8.07 -11.59 3.71
CA CYS A 312 -7.74 -10.37 2.96
C CYS A 312 -8.96 -9.54 2.58
N GLY A 313 -10.18 -10.09 2.58
CA GLY A 313 -11.40 -9.39 2.17
C GLY A 313 -11.54 -9.17 0.66
N LEU A 314 -10.71 -9.82 -0.16
CA LEU A 314 -10.81 -9.77 -1.63
C LEU A 314 -11.87 -10.77 -2.13
N PRO A 315 -12.58 -10.48 -3.22
CA PRO A 315 -13.68 -11.31 -3.71
C PRO A 315 -13.15 -12.60 -4.34
N VAL A 316 -13.62 -13.74 -3.84
CA VAL A 316 -13.30 -15.08 -4.31
C VAL A 316 -14.52 -15.62 -5.06
N SER A 317 -14.32 -16.08 -6.29
CA SER A 317 -15.38 -16.75 -7.04
C SER A 317 -15.72 -18.08 -6.36
N GLU A 318 -17.01 -18.41 -6.31
CA GLU A 318 -17.43 -19.78 -6.01
C GLU A 318 -16.66 -20.77 -6.91
N GLY A 319 -16.22 -21.90 -6.35
CA GLY A 319 -15.35 -22.83 -7.09
C GLY A 319 -13.85 -22.66 -6.79
N THR A 320 -13.40 -21.45 -6.43
CA THR A 320 -11.97 -21.09 -6.46
C THR A 320 -11.29 -20.88 -5.10
N ASP A 321 -11.99 -21.21 -4.00
CA ASP A 321 -11.45 -21.09 -2.64
C ASP A 321 -10.49 -22.22 -2.24
N GLY A 322 -9.61 -21.90 -1.28
CA GLY A 322 -8.61 -22.82 -0.75
C GLY A 322 -7.50 -23.20 -1.74
N ILE A 323 -6.72 -24.22 -1.38
CA ILE A 323 -5.59 -24.73 -2.18
C ILE A 323 -6.08 -25.50 -3.43
N PHE A 324 -7.26 -26.12 -3.34
CA PHE A 324 -7.80 -26.98 -4.39
C PHE A 324 -8.44 -26.24 -5.56
N GLY A 325 -8.95 -25.02 -5.34
CA GLY A 325 -9.61 -24.23 -6.39
C GLY A 325 -8.70 -23.77 -7.54
N TRP A 326 -7.38 -23.90 -7.39
CA TRP A 326 -6.38 -23.52 -8.40
C TRP A 326 -5.40 -24.66 -8.75
N GLY A 327 -5.65 -25.88 -8.27
CA GLY A 327 -5.02 -27.08 -8.82
C GLY A 327 -5.48 -27.29 -10.26
N GLY A 328 -4.67 -27.93 -11.10
CA GLY A 328 -4.99 -28.17 -12.52
C GLY A 328 -6.32 -28.91 -12.78
N ASP A 329 -6.92 -29.49 -11.75
CA ASP A 329 -8.26 -30.05 -11.75
C ASP A 329 -9.29 -28.98 -11.34
N GLN A 330 -9.67 -28.10 -12.28
CA GLN A 330 -10.79 -27.16 -12.13
C GLN A 330 -12.16 -27.88 -12.14
N ASN A 331 -12.26 -29.06 -11.53
CA ASN A 331 -13.53 -29.75 -11.37
C ASN A 331 -14.24 -29.23 -10.12
N SER A 332 -15.33 -28.50 -10.32
CA SER A 332 -16.29 -28.11 -9.29
C SER A 332 -16.81 -29.30 -8.48
N ASP A 333 -16.81 -30.49 -9.09
CA ASP A 333 -17.41 -31.71 -8.57
C ASP A 333 -16.51 -32.48 -7.58
N SER A 334 -15.24 -32.08 -7.43
CA SER A 334 -14.30 -32.69 -6.48
C SER A 334 -14.44 -32.14 -5.05
N ARG A 335 -15.38 -31.23 -4.82
CA ARG A 335 -15.56 -30.63 -3.49
C ARG A 335 -16.19 -31.64 -2.53
N PRO A 336 -15.58 -31.92 -1.37
CA PRO A 336 -16.37 -32.44 -0.27
C PRO A 336 -17.46 -31.41 0.05
N ILE A 337 -18.71 -31.87 0.11
CA ILE A 337 -19.86 -31.08 0.56
C ILE A 337 -19.46 -30.38 1.86
N LYS A 338 -19.56 -29.04 1.91
CA LYS A 338 -19.29 -28.26 3.13
C LYS A 338 -20.19 -28.81 4.24
N SER A 339 -19.62 -29.57 5.17
CA SER A 339 -20.34 -30.08 6.33
C SER A 339 -20.40 -29.10 7.49
N ASP A 340 -19.76 -27.93 7.41
CA ASP A 340 -19.82 -26.92 8.46
C ASP A 340 -20.07 -25.52 7.90
N SER A 341 -21.17 -24.92 8.36
CA SER A 341 -21.58 -23.54 8.12
C SER A 341 -20.73 -22.50 8.86
N GLU A 342 -19.57 -22.87 9.42
CA GLU A 342 -18.85 -22.04 10.39
C GLU A 342 -17.51 -21.45 9.92
N ASN A 343 -16.90 -21.95 8.83
CA ASN A 343 -15.60 -21.44 8.36
C ASN A 343 -15.74 -20.51 7.16
N SER A 344 -15.11 -19.33 7.26
CA SER A 344 -15.12 -18.33 6.20
C SER A 344 -14.33 -18.79 4.97
N VAL A 345 -14.67 -18.24 3.81
CA VAL A 345 -13.99 -18.55 2.55
C VAL A 345 -12.58 -17.96 2.56
N LEU A 346 -11.55 -18.72 2.23
CA LEU A 346 -10.18 -18.20 2.04
C LEU A 346 -9.79 -18.26 0.56
N CYS A 347 -9.19 -17.19 0.04
CA CYS A 347 -8.59 -17.22 -1.30
C CYS A 347 -7.32 -18.08 -1.32
N TYR A 348 -6.96 -18.61 -2.49
CA TYR A 348 -5.78 -19.45 -2.67
C TYR A 348 -4.51 -18.83 -2.06
N GLY A 349 -4.24 -17.55 -2.35
CA GLY A 349 -3.07 -16.87 -1.81
C GLY A 349 -3.05 -16.76 -0.29
N CYS A 350 -4.19 -16.48 0.35
CA CYS A 350 -4.28 -16.48 1.81
C CYS A 350 -4.09 -17.88 2.40
N SER A 351 -4.68 -18.90 1.75
CA SER A 351 -4.54 -20.30 2.19
C SER A 351 -3.07 -20.76 2.12
N ARG A 352 -2.34 -20.39 1.06
CA ARG A 352 -0.89 -20.66 0.93
C ARG A 352 -0.06 -19.90 1.96
N SER A 353 -0.40 -18.64 2.24
CA SER A 353 0.31 -17.87 3.25
C SER A 353 0.21 -18.49 4.65
N ILE A 354 -0.94 -19.07 5.00
CA ILE A 354 -1.15 -19.73 6.29
C ILE A 354 -0.50 -21.13 6.32
N ASN A 355 -0.69 -21.93 5.27
CA ASN A 355 -0.37 -23.36 5.30
C ASN A 355 0.99 -23.74 4.70
N GLY A 356 1.63 -22.86 3.93
CA GLY A 356 2.88 -23.13 3.20
C GLY A 356 2.62 -23.50 1.75
#